data_AF-A0A7Y9HPX7-F1
#
_entry.id   AF-A0A7Y9HPX7-F1
#
_cell.length_a   1.000
_cell.length_b   1.000
_cell.length_c   1.000
_cell.angle_alpha   90.00
_cell.angle_beta   90.00
_cell.angle_gamma   90.00
#
_symmetry.space_group_name_H-M   'P 1'
#
loop_
_entity.id
_entity.type
_entity.pdbx_description
1 polymer ?
#
loop_
_entity_poly.entity_id
_entity_poly.type
_entity_poly.pdbx_seq_one_letter_code
_entity_poly.pdbx_strand_id
1 'polypeptide(L)'
;MVKAVLANMAAGSAHPDDDSLRIQHIAVVDSKGIPTSGGSHVYGYANGNLVSDTWSVGDVDYVKYFTYANGVLVGESDWVKK
;
A
#
# COMPACT_ATOMS: atom_id res chain seq x y z
N MET A 1 9.73 10.56 16.65
CA MET A 1 8.28 10.42 16.91
C MET A 1 8.03 8.98 17.32
N VAL A 2 7.32 8.73 18.41
CA VAL A 2 7.10 7.38 18.98
C VAL A 2 5.61 7.05 18.96
N LYS A 3 5.32 5.74 18.83
CA LYS A 3 4.08 4.93 19.10
C LYS A 3 3.29 4.48 17.86
N ALA A 4 2.81 3.23 17.78
CA ALA A 4 2.53 2.27 18.85
C ALA A 4 2.82 0.80 18.44
N VAL A 5 3.48 0.05 19.34
CA VAL A 5 3.38 -1.41 19.38
C VAL A 5 2.32 -1.72 20.42
N LEU A 6 1.13 -2.17 20.00
CA LEU A 6 0.18 -2.79 20.92
C LEU A 6 0.60 -4.25 21.11
N ALA A 7 1.42 -4.49 22.12
CA ALA A 7 1.48 -5.80 22.75
C ALA A 7 0.32 -5.87 23.74
N ASN A 8 -0.72 -6.66 23.46
CA ASN A 8 -1.70 -7.03 24.46
C ASN A 8 -1.45 -8.49 24.85
N MET A 9 -0.69 -8.68 25.94
CA MET A 9 -0.60 -9.96 26.61
C MET A 9 -1.89 -10.17 27.41
N ALA A 10 -2.68 -11.18 27.05
CA ALA A 10 -3.59 -11.84 27.97
C ALA A 10 -3.32 -13.35 27.87
N ALA A 11 -2.69 -13.90 28.90
CA ALA A 11 -2.64 -15.34 29.14
C ALA A 11 -4.03 -15.80 29.60
N GLY A 12 -4.55 -16.88 29.01
CA GLY A 12 -5.82 -17.48 29.41
C GLY A 12 -5.97 -18.85 28.78
N SER A 13 -6.32 -19.83 29.60
CA SER A 13 -6.39 -21.27 29.35
C SER A 13 -6.94 -21.69 27.97
N ALA A 14 -6.38 -22.77 27.43
CA ALA A 14 -6.83 -23.43 26.20
C ALA A 14 -8.35 -23.62 26.18
N HIS A 15 -9.00 -22.99 25.20
CA HIS A 15 -10.41 -23.17 24.84
C HIS A 15 -10.45 -24.06 23.59
N PRO A 16 -11.29 -25.11 23.53
CA PRO A 16 -11.22 -26.15 22.49
C PRO A 16 -11.73 -25.72 21.10
N ASP A 17 -12.19 -24.49 20.96
CA ASP A 17 -12.54 -23.84 19.70
C ASP A 17 -11.42 -22.87 19.29
N ASP A 18 -10.21 -23.43 19.19
CA ASP A 18 -9.11 -22.89 18.39
C ASP A 18 -9.50 -22.95 16.90
N ASP A 19 -10.59 -22.25 16.57
CA ASP A 19 -11.07 -22.07 15.22
C ASP A 19 -10.22 -20.99 14.57
N SER A 20 -9.17 -21.49 13.93
CA SER A 20 -8.37 -20.79 12.95
C SER A 20 -7.49 -19.68 13.54
N LEU A 21 -6.23 -20.01 13.82
CA LEU A 21 -5.12 -19.09 13.56
C LEU A 21 -5.14 -18.74 12.05
N ARG A 22 -6.07 -17.86 11.67
CA ARG A 22 -5.94 -17.10 10.45
C ARG A 22 -4.69 -16.30 10.67
N ILE A 23 -3.59 -16.76 10.07
CA ILE A 23 -2.54 -15.87 9.64
C ILE A 23 -3.28 -14.88 8.75
N GLN A 24 -3.79 -13.81 9.36
CA GLN A 24 -4.16 -12.62 8.61
C GLN A 24 -2.88 -12.32 7.88
N HIS A 25 -2.91 -12.48 6.57
CA HIS A 25 -1.90 -11.91 5.71
C HIS A 25 -1.93 -10.43 6.08
N ILE A 26 -1.06 -10.02 7.01
CA ILE A 26 -0.91 -8.64 7.41
C ILE A 26 -0.35 -8.02 6.15
N ALA A 27 -1.24 -7.49 5.30
CA ALA A 27 -0.82 -6.62 4.23
C ALA A 27 -0.08 -5.50 4.94
N VAL A 28 1.24 -5.43 4.73
CA VAL A 28 2.02 -4.32 5.25
C VAL A 28 1.52 -3.11 4.47
N VAL A 29 0.71 -2.29 5.13
CA VAL A 29 0.10 -1.09 4.58
C VAL A 29 0.63 0.12 5.35
N ASP A 30 0.70 1.27 4.69
CA ASP A 30 1.09 2.54 5.31
C ASP A 30 -0.05 3.11 6.19
N SER A 31 0.18 4.29 6.78
CA SER A 31 -0.84 4.97 7.61
C SER A 31 -2.10 5.40 6.84
N LYS A 32 -2.08 5.33 5.50
CA LYS A 32 -3.21 5.60 4.60
C LYS A 32 -3.87 4.31 4.09
N GLY A 33 -3.41 3.13 4.52
CA GLY A 33 -3.95 1.83 4.09
C GLY A 33 -3.51 1.42 2.67
N ILE A 34 -2.47 2.05 2.14
CA ILE A 34 -1.86 1.68 0.86
C ILE A 34 -0.82 0.58 1.13
N PRO A 35 -0.77 -0.51 0.36
CA PRO A 35 0.27 -1.52 0.51
C PRO A 35 1.66 -0.88 0.47
N THR A 36 2.65 -1.50 1.09
CA THR A 36 4.03 -1.00 1.08
C THR A 36 4.99 -1.93 0.34
N SER A 37 4.52 -3.09 -0.11
CA SER A 37 5.32 -4.05 -0.87
C SER A 37 4.44 -5.04 -1.64
N GLY A 38 5.03 -5.72 -2.62
CA GLY A 38 4.34 -6.65 -3.52
C GLY A 38 3.75 -5.95 -4.75
N GLY A 39 3.06 -6.72 -5.60
CA GLY A 39 2.36 -6.19 -6.76
C GLY A 39 3.20 -5.92 -8.01
N SER A 40 2.55 -5.43 -9.05
CA SER A 40 3.14 -5.12 -10.36
C SER A 40 2.81 -3.71 -10.78
N HIS A 41 3.74 -3.07 -11.49
CA HIS A 41 3.58 -1.69 -11.97
C HIS A 41 3.34 -1.64 -13.47
N VAL A 42 2.42 -0.77 -13.90
CA VAL A 42 2.20 -0.37 -15.29
C VAL A 42 2.46 1.12 -15.41
N TYR A 43 3.53 1.45 -16.14
CA TYR A 43 4.00 2.81 -16.33
C TYR A 43 3.39 3.44 -17.59
N GLY A 44 2.81 4.62 -17.46
CA GLY A 44 2.30 5.42 -18.56
C GLY A 44 3.26 6.56 -18.88
N TYR A 45 3.63 6.69 -20.15
CA TYR A 45 4.54 7.74 -20.62
C TYR A 45 3.86 8.66 -21.63
N ALA A 46 4.16 9.96 -21.57
CA ALA A 46 3.78 10.94 -22.57
C ALA A 46 4.97 11.87 -22.84
N ASN A 47 5.28 12.10 -24.12
CA ASN A 47 6.43 12.93 -24.53
C ASN A 47 7.76 12.53 -23.88
N GLY A 48 7.96 11.23 -23.62
CA GLY A 48 9.15 10.69 -22.96
C GLY A 48 9.15 10.81 -21.42
N ASN A 49 8.15 11.46 -20.82
CA ASN A 49 8.04 11.61 -19.37
C ASN A 49 7.06 10.59 -18.79
N LEU A 50 7.37 10.05 -17.60
CA LEU A 50 6.47 9.20 -16.85
C LEU A 50 5.32 10.07 -16.33
N VAL A 51 4.08 9.84 -16.77
CA VAL A 51 2.91 10.64 -16.37
C VAL A 51 1.97 9.90 -15.43
N SER A 52 2.04 8.57 -15.39
CA SER A 52 1.27 7.76 -14.47
C SER A 52 2.00 6.48 -14.08
N ASP A 53 1.81 6.05 -12.85
CA ASP A 53 2.19 4.73 -12.37
C ASP A 53 0.94 4.06 -11.78
N THR A 54 0.56 2.91 -12.34
CA THR A 54 -0.51 2.08 -11.79
C THR A 54 0.10 0.87 -11.13
N TRP A 55 -0.13 0.73 -9.83
CA TRP A 55 0.36 -0.36 -9.02
C TRP A 55 -0.77 -1.30 -8.64
N SER A 56 -0.70 -2.55 -9.11
CA SER A 56 -1.69 -3.59 -8.86
C SER A 56 -1.21 -4.51 -7.74
N VAL A 57 -1.96 -4.58 -6.65
CA VAL A 57 -1.70 -5.47 -5.50
C VAL A 57 -2.93 -6.34 -5.27
N GLY A 58 -2.85 -7.60 -5.73
CA GLY A 58 -4.02 -8.48 -5.78
C GLY A 58 -5.07 -7.92 -6.74
N ASP A 59 -6.32 -7.81 -6.28
CA ASP A 59 -7.44 -7.25 -7.06
C ASP A 59 -7.62 -5.73 -6.88
N VAL A 60 -6.64 -5.05 -6.27
CA VAL A 60 -6.70 -3.61 -6.01
C VAL A 60 -5.64 -2.88 -6.82
N ASP A 61 -6.08 -1.86 -7.55
CA ASP A 61 -5.21 -0.94 -8.26
C ASP A 61 -5.06 0.37 -7.49
N TYR A 62 -3.83 0.87 -7.44
CA TYR A 62 -3.48 2.20 -6.96
C TYR A 62 -2.88 2.99 -8.12
N VAL A 63 -3.20 4.26 -8.21
CA VAL A 63 -2.64 5.14 -9.25
C VAL A 63 -1.98 6.36 -8.64
N LYS A 64 -0.82 6.73 -9.19
CA LYS A 64 -0.13 7.99 -8.95
C LYS A 64 0.09 8.70 -10.29
N TYR A 65 -0.06 10.01 -10.28
CA TYR A 65 0.18 10.88 -11.44
C TYR A 65 1.35 11.82 -11.22
N PHE A 66 2.04 12.12 -12.30
CA PHE A 66 3.22 13.00 -12.32
C PHE A 66 2.96 14.17 -13.26
N THR A 67 3.27 15.37 -12.81
CA THR A 67 3.04 16.62 -13.55
C THR A 67 4.36 17.32 -13.85
N TYR A 68 4.50 17.79 -15.08
CA TYR A 68 5.72 18.41 -15.58
C TYR A 68 5.45 19.82 -16.09
N ALA A 69 6.41 20.71 -15.89
CA ALA A 69 6.45 22.03 -16.53
C ALA A 69 7.81 22.17 -17.24
N ASN A 70 7.78 22.50 -18.54
CA ASN A 70 8.99 22.64 -19.37
C ASN A 70 9.92 21.41 -19.31
N GLY A 71 9.34 20.20 -19.21
CA GLY A 71 10.08 18.94 -19.13
C GLY A 71 10.67 18.62 -17.75
N VAL A 72 10.43 19.46 -16.73
CA VAL A 72 10.87 19.23 -15.35
C VAL A 72 9.68 18.76 -14.50
N LEU A 73 9.90 17.74 -13.66
CA LEU A 73 8.88 17.26 -12.72
C LEU A 73 8.58 18.34 -11.68
N VAL A 74 7.32 18.77 -11.58
CA VAL A 74 6.89 19.84 -10.67
C VAL A 74 5.87 19.37 -9.63
N GLY A 75 5.32 18.18 -9.78
CA GLY A 75 4.38 17.65 -8.81
C GLY A 75 4.07 16.18 -9.00
N GLU A 76 3.73 15.54 -7.89
CA GLU A 76 3.25 14.17 -7.83
C GLU A 76 1.95 14.14 -7.04
N SER A 77 0.97 13.34 -7.47
CA SER A 77 -0.21 13.07 -6.66
C SER A 77 0.13 12.12 -5.51
N ASP A 78 -0.74 12.06 -4.50
CA ASP A 78 -0.77 10.90 -3.61
C ASP A 78 -1.20 9.64 -4.38
N TRP A 79 -0.92 8.47 -3.81
CA TRP A 79 -1.50 7.21 -4.29
C TRP A 79 -2.99 7.20 -4.01
N VAL A 80 -3.79 6.94 -5.04
CA VAL A 80 -5.25 6.84 -4.93
C VAL A 80 -5.67 5.45 -5.36
N LYS A 81 -6.52 4.81 -4.54
CA LYS A 81 -7.16 3.56 -4.90
C LYS A 81 -8.15 3.80 -6.04
N LYS A 82 -8.05 3.01 -7.10
CA LYS A 82 -8.93 3.07 -8.26
C LYS A 82 -10.22 2.29 -8.05
#